data_AF-A0A2V8P470-F1
#
_entry.id   AF-A0A2V8P470-F1
#
_cell.length_a   1.000
_cell.length_b   1.000
_cell.length_c   1.000
_cell.angle_alpha   90.00
_cell.angle_beta   90.00
_cell.angle_gamma   90.00
#
_symmetry.space_group_name_H-M   'P 1'
#
loop_
_entity.id
_entity.type
_entity.pdbx_description
1 polymer ?
#
loop_
_entity_poly.entity_id
_entity_poly.type
_entity_poly.pdbx_seq_one_letter_code
_entity_poly.pdbx_strand_id
1 'polypeptide(L)'
;MSSTNQSPAPRDISAAASSWLQTRAVLRILLLLLAVAALLWVVYRLTTVILLVVLSIFFAYLVAPLVDLVQRPIRFGARERMMPRGLAIAIVYVALFFGVGAMIYLLAPQLAAQFPEFRQQAVEYYRTITSSSQRLNQYFMQHRMPEGVVKAVNDSVLGLIAKGGEIVSVAVERMLGLIIYLPWLVLIPILGFFLLKDADSFRRSALAMLPRGRLRWRGDEFFQDVNSTLAAYIRAQLTACVLIGVISSLGFALIGMPSPLVLGLIAGALEFVPLVGPLVVAILAALLALLHSGFGMAFVVLLFLGILRIVQDYVIYPRIIGTGIHLHPLAVILAILSGAVAIGWSIAAVEPSLSFWKKQLSKANPNASLVPPSAPRPRRWPTPVPIC
;
A
#
# COMPACT_ATOMS: atom_id res chain seq x y z
N MET A 1 93.76 12.76 9.03
CA MET A 1 92.63 11.83 9.25
C MET A 1 91.39 12.47 8.64
N SER A 2 91.03 12.04 7.44
CA SER A 2 89.94 12.58 6.61
C SER A 2 88.62 11.89 6.97
N SER A 3 87.68 12.61 7.56
CA SER A 3 86.29 12.17 7.70
C SER A 3 85.54 12.46 6.39
N THR A 4 85.22 11.40 5.65
CA THR A 4 84.38 11.44 4.45
C THR A 4 82.92 11.73 4.84
N ASN A 5 82.45 12.91 4.43
CA ASN A 5 81.05 13.31 4.52
C ASN A 5 80.28 12.67 3.35
N GLN A 6 79.60 11.54 3.59
CA GLN A 6 78.76 10.89 2.58
C GLN A 6 77.38 11.58 2.51
N SER A 7 77.13 12.33 1.43
CA SER A 7 75.78 12.74 1.06
C SER A 7 74.92 11.52 0.68
N PRO A 8 73.68 11.40 1.17
CA PRO A 8 72.79 10.32 0.76
C PRO A 8 72.42 10.44 -0.73
N ALA A 9 72.36 9.29 -1.41
CA ALA A 9 72.15 9.18 -2.84
C ALA A 9 70.71 9.51 -3.28
N PRO A 10 70.48 10.01 -4.52
CA PRO A 10 69.18 10.48 -5.01
C PRO A 10 68.08 9.39 -5.17
N ARG A 11 68.35 8.12 -4.87
CA ARG A 11 67.37 7.02 -4.95
C ARG A 11 66.41 6.98 -3.76
N ASP A 12 66.78 7.51 -2.60
CA ASP A 12 65.98 7.40 -1.38
C ASP A 12 64.81 8.41 -1.35
N ILE A 13 64.95 9.54 -2.06
CA ILE A 13 63.94 10.60 -2.10
C ILE A 13 62.73 10.21 -2.97
N SER A 14 62.95 9.47 -4.06
CA SER A 14 61.87 9.05 -4.98
C SER A 14 61.02 7.91 -4.42
N ALA A 15 61.63 6.98 -3.65
CA ALA A 15 60.91 5.93 -2.93
C ALA A 15 60.05 6.48 -1.78
N ALA A 16 60.55 7.50 -1.07
CA ALA A 16 59.74 8.22 -0.09
C ALA A 16 58.53 8.87 -0.76
N ALA A 17 58.71 9.70 -1.80
CA ALA A 17 57.61 10.43 -2.44
C ALA A 17 56.45 9.55 -2.96
N SER A 18 56.74 8.35 -3.47
CA SER A 18 55.70 7.41 -3.95
C SER A 18 54.84 6.82 -2.82
N SER A 19 55.46 6.50 -1.67
CA SER A 19 54.75 5.98 -0.49
C SER A 19 53.79 7.01 0.11
N TRP A 20 54.16 8.29 0.14
CA TRP A 20 53.32 9.38 0.66
C TRP A 20 52.08 9.65 -0.21
N LEU A 21 52.20 9.54 -1.53
CA LEU A 21 51.06 9.67 -2.46
C LEU A 21 50.11 8.46 -2.37
N GLN A 22 50.66 7.25 -2.25
CA GLN A 22 49.88 6.03 -2.06
C GLN A 22 49.13 6.03 -0.72
N THR A 23 49.77 6.50 0.36
CA THR A 23 49.14 6.58 1.69
C THR A 23 47.96 7.55 1.68
N ARG A 24 48.09 8.72 1.03
CA ARG A 24 46.98 9.69 0.89
C ARG A 24 45.82 9.16 0.03
N ALA A 25 46.12 8.40 -1.02
CA ALA A 25 45.10 7.79 -1.86
C ALA A 25 44.33 6.69 -1.10
N VAL A 26 45.04 5.83 -0.38
CA VAL A 26 44.44 4.78 0.47
C VAL A 26 43.57 5.39 1.57
N LEU A 27 44.06 6.44 2.25
CA LEU A 27 43.30 7.11 3.31
C LEU A 27 42.04 7.81 2.77
N ARG A 28 42.10 8.42 1.58
CA ARG A 28 40.93 8.97 0.90
C ARG A 28 39.92 7.90 0.53
N ILE A 29 40.36 6.77 -0.03
CA ILE A 29 39.46 5.66 -0.40
C ILE A 29 38.81 5.06 0.84
N LEU A 30 39.58 4.85 1.92
CA LEU A 30 39.06 4.35 3.19
C LEU A 30 38.02 5.31 3.80
N LEU A 31 38.30 6.61 3.80
CA LEU A 31 37.33 7.62 4.26
C LEU A 31 36.07 7.66 3.39
N LEU A 32 36.21 7.50 2.07
CA LEU A 32 35.07 7.47 1.14
C LEU A 32 34.22 6.22 1.37
N LEU A 33 34.83 5.05 1.55
CA LEU A 33 34.14 3.82 1.92
C LEU A 33 33.43 3.94 3.27
N LEU A 34 34.08 4.52 4.27
CA LEU A 34 33.48 4.76 5.59
C LEU A 34 32.30 5.75 5.50
N ALA A 35 32.44 6.81 4.70
CA ALA A 35 31.37 7.78 4.46
C ALA A 35 30.17 7.14 3.75
N VAL A 36 30.41 6.28 2.76
CA VAL A 36 29.35 5.52 2.06
C VAL A 36 28.69 4.52 3.01
N ALA A 37 29.45 3.78 3.82
CA ALA A 37 28.90 2.85 4.81
C ALA A 37 28.07 3.57 5.88
N ALA A 38 28.54 4.71 6.38
CA ALA A 38 27.81 5.55 7.33
C ALA A 38 26.53 6.10 6.70
N LEU A 39 26.58 6.57 5.45
CA LEU A 39 25.40 7.02 4.71
C LEU A 39 24.38 5.89 4.56
N LEU A 40 24.80 4.69 4.15
CA LEU A 40 23.91 3.53 4.02
C LEU A 40 23.29 3.11 5.36
N TRP A 41 24.07 3.16 6.45
CA TRP A 41 23.57 2.87 7.80
C TRP A 41 22.52 3.88 8.26
N VAL A 42 22.75 5.18 8.01
CA VAL A 42 21.78 6.24 8.29
C VAL A 42 20.52 6.08 7.45
N VAL A 43 20.65 5.83 6.14
CA VAL A 43 19.51 5.59 5.24
C VAL A 43 18.70 4.38 5.71
N TYR A 44 19.36 3.27 6.06
CA TYR A 44 18.71 2.09 6.61
C TYR A 44 17.91 2.42 7.87
N ARG A 45 18.47 3.24 8.78
CA ARG A 45 17.79 3.65 10.01
C ARG A 45 16.63 4.62 9.76
N LEU A 46 16.72 5.42 8.70
CA LEU A 46 15.70 6.40 8.31
C LEU A 46 14.66 5.83 7.36
N THR A 47 14.72 4.57 6.96
CA THR A 47 13.80 3.98 5.96
C THR A 47 12.32 4.26 6.28
N THR A 48 11.91 4.16 7.55
CA THR A 48 10.54 4.49 7.98
C THR A 48 10.18 5.96 7.74
N VAL A 49 11.09 6.89 8.05
CA VAL A 49 10.90 8.33 7.85
C VAL A 49 10.88 8.66 6.36
N ILE A 50 11.79 8.06 5.59
CA ILE A 50 11.85 8.21 4.13
C ILE A 50 10.54 7.73 3.51
N LEU A 51 10.03 6.57 3.90
CA LEU A 51 8.76 6.03 3.42
C LEU A 51 7.60 6.99 3.70
N LEU A 52 7.55 7.59 4.89
CA LEU A 52 6.53 8.60 5.23
C LEU A 52 6.64 9.84 4.37
N VAL A 53 7.85 10.37 4.17
CA VAL A 53 8.07 11.54 3.32
C VAL A 53 7.66 11.23 1.88
N VAL A 54 8.06 10.08 1.34
CA VAL A 54 7.67 9.63 -0.01
C VAL A 54 6.15 9.51 -0.12
N LEU A 55 5.49 8.88 0.85
CA LEU A 55 4.03 8.73 0.86
C LEU A 55 3.32 10.08 1.01
N SER A 56 3.91 11.03 1.73
CA SER A 56 3.40 12.40 1.89
C SER A 56 3.56 13.22 0.62
N ILE A 57 4.68 13.07 -0.09
CA ILE A 57 4.87 13.65 -1.42
C ILE A 57 3.82 13.09 -2.36
N PHE A 58 3.66 11.77 -2.41
CA PHE A 58 2.67 11.13 -3.26
C PHE A 58 1.24 11.60 -2.94
N PHE A 59 0.88 11.70 -1.65
CA PHE A 59 -0.38 12.28 -1.21
C PHE A 59 -0.54 13.75 -1.60
N ALA A 60 0.52 14.56 -1.48
CA ALA A 60 0.49 15.96 -1.91
C ALA A 60 0.23 16.08 -3.42
N TYR A 61 0.88 15.26 -4.25
CA TYR A 61 0.60 15.24 -5.69
C TYR A 61 -0.80 14.72 -6.02
N LEU A 62 -1.33 13.76 -5.24
CA LEU A 62 -2.70 13.28 -5.37
C LEU A 62 -3.72 14.41 -5.15
N VAL A 63 -3.47 15.24 -4.15
CA VAL A 63 -4.36 16.34 -3.76
C VAL A 63 -4.13 17.62 -4.57
N ALA A 64 -2.93 17.80 -5.12
CA ALA A 64 -2.57 18.95 -5.97
C ALA A 64 -3.60 19.27 -7.07
N PRO A 65 -4.03 18.33 -7.95
CA PRO A 65 -5.00 18.65 -9.00
C PRO A 65 -6.36 19.09 -8.46
N LEU A 66 -6.78 18.59 -7.29
CA LEU A 66 -8.00 19.02 -6.62
C LEU A 66 -7.85 20.44 -6.05
N VAL A 67 -6.70 20.76 -5.47
CA VAL A 67 -6.37 22.10 -4.97
C VAL A 67 -6.27 23.11 -6.10
N ASP A 68 -5.64 22.74 -7.22
CA ASP A 68 -5.57 23.58 -8.41
C ASP A 68 -6.96 23.83 -9.00
N LEU A 69 -7.87 22.86 -8.94
CA LEU A 69 -9.27 23.02 -9.38
C LEU A 69 -10.04 24.04 -8.52
N VAL A 70 -9.83 24.02 -7.21
CA VAL A 70 -10.42 24.99 -6.26
C VAL A 70 -9.75 26.36 -6.32
N GLN A 71 -8.45 26.42 -6.64
CA GLN A 71 -7.72 27.68 -6.83
C GLN A 71 -7.98 28.37 -8.17
N ARG A 72 -8.68 27.71 -9.11
CA ARG A 72 -9.06 28.36 -10.37
C ARG A 72 -9.81 29.65 -10.05
N PRO A 73 -9.51 30.77 -10.74
CA PRO A 73 -10.09 32.06 -10.43
C PRO A 73 -11.61 31.97 -10.54
N ILE A 74 -12.29 31.97 -9.40
CA ILE A 74 -13.75 31.98 -9.37
C ILE A 74 -14.16 33.40 -9.69
N ARG A 75 -14.70 33.61 -10.90
CA ARG A 75 -15.26 34.90 -11.31
C ARG A 75 -16.55 35.17 -10.53
N PHE A 76 -16.43 35.76 -9.35
CA PHE A 76 -17.55 36.41 -8.67
C PHE A 76 -17.63 37.87 -9.16
N GLY A 77 -18.27 38.09 -10.31
CA GLY A 77 -18.44 39.42 -10.91
C GLY A 77 -17.14 40.03 -11.47
N ALA A 78 -16.94 41.34 -11.31
CA ALA A 78 -15.83 42.12 -11.89
C ALA A 78 -14.50 42.07 -11.10
N ARG A 79 -14.39 41.26 -10.05
CA ARG A 79 -13.15 41.11 -9.26
C ARG A 79 -12.70 39.66 -9.27
N GLU A 80 -11.55 39.41 -9.90
CA GLU A 80 -10.85 38.14 -9.81
C GLU A 80 -10.16 38.06 -8.43
N ARG A 81 -10.71 37.26 -7.52
CA ARG A 81 -10.11 37.04 -6.19
C ARG A 81 -9.53 35.64 -6.14
N MET A 82 -8.19 35.54 -6.15
CA MET A 82 -7.50 34.28 -5.96
C MET A 82 -7.59 33.87 -4.48
N MET A 83 -8.03 32.65 -4.22
CA MET A 83 -8.12 32.13 -2.85
C MET A 83 -6.70 31.82 -2.34
N PRO A 84 -6.34 32.22 -1.11
CA PRO A 84 -5.00 31.93 -0.58
C PRO A 84 -4.78 30.41 -0.51
N ARG A 85 -3.59 29.95 -0.93
CA ARG A 85 -3.30 28.52 -1.12
C ARG A 85 -3.68 27.65 0.09
N GLY A 86 -3.42 28.12 1.31
CA GLY A 86 -3.75 27.39 2.54
C GLY A 86 -5.24 27.10 2.73
N LEU A 87 -6.12 28.05 2.38
CA LEU A 87 -7.58 27.87 2.44
C LEU A 87 -8.05 26.87 1.38
N ALA A 88 -7.47 26.89 0.18
CA ALA A 88 -7.83 25.92 -0.86
C ALA A 88 -7.46 24.50 -0.45
N ILE A 89 -6.27 24.31 0.14
CA ILE A 89 -5.85 23.01 0.67
C ILE A 89 -6.81 22.56 1.79
N ALA A 90 -7.18 23.45 2.71
CA ALA A 90 -8.11 23.12 3.79
C ALA A 90 -9.49 22.69 3.27
N ILE A 91 -10.06 23.42 2.30
CA ILE A 91 -11.35 23.05 1.69
C ILE A 91 -11.27 21.68 1.03
N VAL A 92 -10.20 21.42 0.26
CA VAL A 92 -10.01 20.12 -0.40
C VAL A 92 -9.83 19.01 0.61
N TYR A 93 -9.11 19.25 1.72
CA TYR A 93 -8.96 18.25 2.78
C TYR A 93 -10.30 17.94 3.44
N VAL A 94 -11.09 18.96 3.78
CA VAL A 94 -12.44 18.77 4.33
C VAL A 94 -13.32 17.99 3.34
N ALA A 95 -13.30 18.35 2.06
CA ALA A 95 -14.05 17.66 1.01
C ALA A 95 -13.59 16.21 0.84
N LEU A 96 -12.28 15.95 0.91
CA LEU A 96 -11.70 14.60 0.82
C LEU A 96 -12.11 13.75 2.02
N PHE A 97 -11.91 14.23 3.24
CA PHE A 97 -12.27 13.49 4.46
C PHE A 97 -13.78 13.27 4.56
N PHE A 98 -14.59 14.26 4.20
CA PHE A 98 -16.04 14.12 4.14
C PHE A 98 -16.46 13.14 3.04
N GLY A 99 -15.85 13.20 1.86
CA GLY A 99 -16.14 12.29 0.75
C GLY A 99 -15.79 10.84 1.08
N VAL A 100 -14.61 10.59 1.65
CA VAL A 100 -14.20 9.26 2.13
C VAL A 100 -15.10 8.79 3.27
N GLY A 101 -15.42 9.67 4.23
CA GLY A 101 -16.31 9.36 5.35
C GLY A 101 -17.73 9.01 4.88
N ALA A 102 -18.29 9.78 3.95
CA ALA A 102 -19.57 9.53 3.33
C ALA A 102 -19.57 8.22 2.53
N MET A 103 -18.50 7.96 1.76
CA MET A 103 -18.33 6.71 1.04
C MET A 103 -18.32 5.52 2.01
N ILE A 104 -17.52 5.57 3.08
CA ILE A 104 -17.52 4.51 4.11
C ILE A 104 -18.91 4.37 4.75
N TYR A 105 -19.56 5.47 5.12
CA TYR A 105 -20.88 5.45 5.75
C TYR A 105 -21.97 4.84 4.86
N LEU A 106 -21.93 5.09 3.55
CA LEU A 106 -22.88 4.54 2.59
C LEU A 106 -22.57 3.07 2.24
N LEU A 107 -21.28 2.72 2.13
CA LEU A 107 -20.84 1.39 1.74
C LEU A 107 -20.86 0.38 2.90
N ALA A 108 -20.49 0.81 4.11
CA ALA A 108 -20.43 -0.04 5.29
C ALA A 108 -21.72 -0.81 5.54
N PRO A 109 -22.93 -0.21 5.56
CA PRO A 109 -24.17 -0.95 5.76
C PRO A 109 -24.52 -1.86 4.58
N GLN A 110 -24.15 -1.52 3.34
CA GLN A 110 -24.41 -2.37 2.18
C GLN A 110 -23.56 -3.63 2.20
N LEU A 111 -22.28 -3.49 2.56
CA LEU A 111 -21.41 -4.63 2.82
C LEU A 111 -21.91 -5.41 4.05
N ALA A 112 -22.22 -4.72 5.15
CA ALA A 112 -22.74 -5.29 6.40
C ALA A 112 -24.07 -6.01 6.23
N ALA A 113 -24.96 -5.59 5.33
CA ALA A 113 -26.23 -6.26 5.06
C ALA A 113 -26.03 -7.55 4.25
N GLN A 114 -24.97 -7.62 3.44
CA GLN A 114 -24.61 -8.83 2.70
C GLN A 114 -23.86 -9.86 3.56
N PHE A 115 -23.28 -9.45 4.70
CA PHE A 115 -22.54 -10.36 5.61
C PHE A 115 -23.40 -11.35 6.45
N PRO A 116 -24.63 -11.03 6.90
CA PRO A 116 -25.52 -11.98 7.55
C PRO A 116 -26.02 -13.08 6.60
N GLU A 117 -26.38 -12.71 5.37
CA GLU A 117 -26.67 -13.66 4.29
C GLU A 117 -25.42 -14.49 3.95
N PHE A 118 -24.24 -13.86 3.91
CA PHE A 118 -22.95 -14.58 3.78
C PHE A 118 -22.78 -15.65 4.84
N ARG A 119 -23.12 -15.37 6.11
CA ARG A 119 -22.96 -16.33 7.21
C ARG A 119 -23.99 -17.46 7.15
N GLN A 120 -25.23 -17.15 6.82
CA GLN A 120 -26.30 -18.15 6.72
C GLN A 120 -26.17 -19.00 5.44
N GLN A 121 -25.89 -18.38 4.29
CA GLN A 121 -25.65 -19.07 3.03
C GLN A 121 -24.32 -19.81 3.02
N ALA A 122 -23.25 -19.32 3.67
CA ALA A 122 -22.03 -20.13 3.82
C ALA A 122 -22.29 -21.39 4.65
N VAL A 123 -23.13 -21.33 5.69
CA VAL A 123 -23.54 -22.50 6.48
C VAL A 123 -24.48 -23.42 5.67
N GLU A 124 -25.39 -22.88 4.88
CA GLU A 124 -26.28 -23.65 3.99
C GLU A 124 -25.51 -24.29 2.82
N TYR A 125 -24.53 -23.60 2.26
CA TYR A 125 -23.61 -24.09 1.23
C TYR A 125 -22.65 -25.13 1.81
N TYR A 126 -22.20 -24.94 3.06
CA TYR A 126 -21.47 -25.96 3.82
C TYR A 126 -22.31 -27.25 3.96
N ARG A 127 -23.60 -27.13 4.28
CA ARG A 127 -24.55 -28.26 4.32
C ARG A 127 -24.84 -28.86 2.94
N THR A 128 -24.83 -28.05 1.90
CA THR A 128 -25.11 -28.51 0.51
C THR A 128 -23.90 -29.19 -0.12
N ILE A 129 -22.68 -28.72 0.17
CA ILE A 129 -21.43 -29.40 -0.21
C ILE A 129 -21.25 -30.68 0.59
N THR A 130 -21.54 -30.71 1.89
CA THR A 130 -21.46 -31.94 2.69
C THR A 130 -22.53 -32.97 2.29
N SER A 131 -23.76 -32.54 1.97
CA SER A 131 -24.81 -33.44 1.47
C SER A 131 -24.60 -33.86 0.00
N SER A 132 -24.01 -33.00 -0.84
CA SER A 132 -23.52 -33.40 -2.17
C SER A 132 -22.34 -34.35 -2.06
N SER A 133 -21.40 -34.15 -1.13
CA SER A 133 -20.35 -35.12 -0.81
C SER A 133 -20.94 -36.44 -0.33
N GLN A 134 -22.05 -36.44 0.42
CA GLN A 134 -22.74 -37.69 0.80
C GLN A 134 -23.42 -38.38 -0.40
N ARG A 135 -24.06 -37.63 -1.31
CA ARG A 135 -24.64 -38.20 -2.55
C ARG A 135 -23.56 -38.69 -3.52
N LEU A 136 -22.47 -37.95 -3.65
CA LEU A 136 -21.31 -38.32 -4.48
C LEU A 136 -20.59 -39.53 -3.87
N ASN A 137 -20.43 -39.59 -2.55
CA ASN A 137 -19.88 -40.73 -1.82
C ASN A 137 -20.78 -41.97 -1.93
N GLN A 138 -22.11 -41.81 -1.90
CA GLN A 138 -23.06 -42.90 -2.19
C GLN A 138 -22.98 -43.38 -3.65
N TYR A 139 -22.81 -42.46 -4.60
CA TYR A 139 -22.64 -42.78 -6.02
C TYR A 139 -21.30 -43.49 -6.30
N PHE A 140 -20.22 -43.07 -5.64
CA PHE A 140 -18.88 -43.68 -5.72
C PHE A 140 -18.82 -45.07 -5.05
N MET A 141 -19.51 -45.24 -3.92
CA MET A 141 -19.66 -46.55 -3.25
C MET A 141 -20.47 -47.53 -4.11
N GLN A 142 -21.48 -47.06 -4.83
CA GLN A 142 -22.24 -47.89 -5.78
C GLN A 142 -21.41 -48.34 -7.00
N HIS A 143 -20.43 -47.55 -7.44
CA HIS A 143 -19.59 -47.85 -8.61
C HIS A 143 -18.21 -48.46 -8.28
N ARG A 144 -17.96 -48.88 -7.03
CA ARG A 144 -16.70 -49.50 -6.57
C ARG A 144 -15.44 -48.75 -7.02
N MET A 145 -15.44 -47.43 -6.95
CA MET A 145 -14.24 -46.65 -7.26
C MET A 145 -13.17 -46.81 -6.15
N PRO A 146 -11.86 -46.75 -6.48
CA PRO A 146 -10.78 -46.90 -5.51
C PRO A 146 -10.85 -45.83 -4.41
N GLU A 147 -10.71 -46.24 -3.15
CA GLU A 147 -10.81 -45.35 -1.96
C GLU A 147 -9.88 -44.13 -2.02
N GLY A 148 -8.77 -44.22 -2.76
CA GLY A 148 -7.83 -43.11 -2.97
C GLY A 148 -8.41 -41.91 -3.72
N VAL A 149 -9.35 -42.13 -4.65
CA VAL A 149 -9.98 -41.05 -5.42
C VAL A 149 -11.00 -40.31 -4.55
N VAL A 150 -11.76 -41.04 -3.75
CA VAL A 150 -12.76 -40.48 -2.82
C VAL A 150 -12.07 -39.65 -1.72
N LYS A 151 -10.96 -40.13 -1.16
CA LYS A 151 -10.14 -39.37 -0.22
C LYS A 151 -9.53 -38.12 -0.85
N ALA A 152 -8.92 -38.23 -2.04
CA ALA A 152 -8.29 -37.09 -2.70
C ALA A 152 -9.27 -35.94 -3.01
N VAL A 153 -10.51 -36.25 -3.41
CA VAL A 153 -11.54 -35.25 -3.67
C VAL A 153 -11.99 -34.59 -2.36
N ASN A 154 -12.26 -35.38 -1.31
CA ASN A 154 -12.73 -34.84 -0.03
C ASN A 154 -11.65 -34.01 0.67
N ASP A 155 -10.39 -34.45 0.61
CA ASP A 155 -9.23 -33.74 1.15
C ASP A 155 -8.90 -32.47 0.36
N SER A 156 -9.12 -32.46 -0.97
CA SER A 156 -8.93 -31.26 -1.80
C SER A 156 -9.99 -30.19 -1.51
N VAL A 157 -11.25 -30.60 -1.31
CA VAL A 157 -12.36 -29.70 -0.96
C VAL A 157 -12.17 -29.15 0.46
N LEU A 158 -11.85 -30.01 1.44
CA LEU A 158 -11.54 -29.58 2.81
C LEU A 158 -10.28 -28.70 2.86
N GLY A 159 -9.27 -29.00 2.05
CA GLY A 159 -8.04 -28.22 1.93
C GLY A 159 -8.25 -26.83 1.33
N LEU A 160 -9.13 -26.69 0.33
CA LEU A 160 -9.51 -25.39 -0.25
C LEU A 160 -10.28 -24.52 0.76
N ILE A 161 -11.13 -25.14 1.58
CA ILE A 161 -11.94 -24.45 2.60
C ILE A 161 -11.07 -24.02 3.79
N ALA A 162 -10.18 -24.90 4.28
CA ALA A 162 -9.25 -24.57 5.35
C ALA A 162 -8.31 -23.42 4.95
N LYS A 163 -7.80 -23.44 3.71
CA LYS A 163 -7.01 -22.34 3.15
C LYS A 163 -7.81 -21.05 3.00
N GLY A 164 -9.09 -21.13 2.61
CA GLY A 164 -9.97 -19.96 2.54
C GLY A 164 -10.21 -19.30 3.90
N GLY A 165 -10.48 -20.11 4.94
CA GLY A 165 -10.63 -19.62 6.31
C GLY A 165 -9.35 -18.99 6.87
N GLU A 166 -8.20 -19.60 6.58
CA GLU A 166 -6.88 -19.10 6.99
C GLU A 166 -6.51 -17.78 6.29
N ILE A 167 -6.83 -17.63 5.00
CA ILE A 167 -6.66 -16.36 4.28
C ILE A 167 -7.49 -15.25 4.91
N VAL A 168 -8.74 -15.55 5.28
CA VAL A 168 -9.62 -14.57 5.93
C VAL A 168 -9.13 -14.21 7.33
N SER A 169 -8.68 -15.18 8.14
CA SER A 169 -8.14 -14.89 9.48
C SER A 169 -6.84 -14.07 9.41
N VAL A 170 -5.95 -14.40 8.48
CA VAL A 170 -4.73 -13.62 8.23
C VAL A 170 -5.07 -12.21 7.76
N ALA A 171 -6.07 -12.04 6.87
CA ALA A 171 -6.51 -10.71 6.43
C ALA A 171 -7.07 -9.87 7.60
N VAL A 172 -7.87 -10.47 8.48
CA VAL A 172 -8.44 -9.81 9.67
C VAL A 172 -7.34 -9.42 10.67
N GLU A 173 -6.39 -10.32 10.95
CA GLU A 173 -5.24 -10.01 11.82
C GLU A 173 -4.36 -8.89 11.26
N ARG A 174 -4.13 -8.89 9.94
CA ARG A 174 -3.41 -7.81 9.26
C ARG A 174 -4.17 -6.48 9.32
N MET A 175 -5.51 -6.52 9.20
CA MET A 175 -6.37 -5.34 9.38
C MET A 175 -6.30 -4.78 10.80
N LEU A 176 -6.34 -5.63 11.82
CA LEU A 176 -6.19 -5.20 13.22
C LEU A 176 -4.78 -4.68 13.49
N GLY A 177 -3.76 -5.27 12.83
CA GLY A 177 -2.38 -4.78 12.86
C GLY A 177 -2.20 -3.39 12.22
N LEU A 178 -3.04 -2.99 11.26
CA LEU A 178 -3.00 -1.65 10.65
C LEU A 178 -3.31 -0.53 11.65
N ILE A 179 -4.03 -0.82 12.73
CA ILE A 179 -4.37 0.15 13.79
C ILE A 179 -3.10 0.69 14.46
N ILE A 180 -2.05 -0.13 14.57
CA ILE A 180 -0.75 0.30 15.13
C ILE A 180 -0.09 1.36 14.25
N TYR A 181 -0.37 1.37 12.95
CA TYR A 181 0.16 2.33 11.98
C TYR A 181 -0.71 3.58 11.82
N LEU A 182 -1.88 3.64 12.48
CA LEU A 182 -2.81 4.76 12.39
C LEU A 182 -2.18 6.12 12.77
N PRO A 183 -1.32 6.24 13.82
CA PRO A 183 -0.64 7.49 14.12
C PRO A 183 0.26 7.97 12.98
N TRP A 184 0.92 7.04 12.29
CA TRP A 184 1.78 7.31 11.14
C TRP A 184 0.95 7.73 9.91
N LEU A 185 -0.25 7.17 9.75
CA LEU A 185 -1.18 7.54 8.69
C LEU A 185 -1.63 9.00 8.80
N VAL A 186 -1.85 9.51 10.03
CA VAL A 186 -2.24 10.90 10.29
C VAL A 186 -1.12 11.88 9.95
N LEU A 187 0.15 11.47 10.05
CA LEU A 187 1.28 12.31 9.67
C LEU A 187 1.31 12.62 8.17
N ILE A 188 0.87 11.69 7.32
CA ILE A 188 0.91 11.83 5.85
C ILE A 188 0.17 13.09 5.36
N PRO A 189 -1.11 13.34 5.71
CA PRO A 189 -1.79 14.55 5.29
C PRO A 189 -1.19 15.82 5.93
N ILE A 190 -0.62 15.73 7.14
CA ILE A 190 0.05 16.88 7.77
C ILE A 190 1.31 17.27 6.98
N LEU A 191 2.17 16.31 6.68
CA LEU A 191 3.35 16.51 5.84
C LEU A 191 2.96 16.94 4.43
N GLY A 192 1.91 16.32 3.87
CA GLY A 192 1.34 16.68 2.57
C GLY A 192 0.88 18.14 2.52
N PHE A 193 0.27 18.66 3.60
CA PHE A 193 -0.12 20.07 3.70
C PHE A 193 1.08 21.00 3.60
N PHE A 194 2.15 20.74 4.37
CA PHE A 194 3.37 21.54 4.32
C PHE A 194 4.06 21.43 2.96
N LEU A 195 4.15 20.22 2.39
CA LEU A 195 4.74 20.01 1.07
C LEU A 195 3.97 20.75 -0.02
N LEU A 196 2.64 20.78 0.05
CA LEU A 196 1.80 21.44 -0.95
C LEU A 196 1.78 22.98 -0.78
N LYS A 197 1.82 23.46 0.47
CA LYS A 197 1.88 24.89 0.79
C LYS A 197 3.24 25.51 0.44
N ASP A 198 4.32 24.84 0.84
CA ASP A 198 5.68 25.39 0.83
C ASP A 198 6.58 24.74 -0.24
N ALA A 199 6.01 24.06 -1.24
CA ALA A 199 6.72 23.38 -2.34
C ALA A 199 7.84 24.25 -2.96
N ASP A 200 7.52 25.51 -3.28
CA ASP A 200 8.46 26.45 -3.88
C ASP A 200 9.59 26.86 -2.92
N SER A 201 9.31 26.89 -1.61
CA SER A 201 10.32 27.15 -0.57
C SER A 201 11.27 25.97 -0.42
N PHE A 202 10.74 24.75 -0.40
CA PHE A 202 11.54 23.52 -0.37
C PHE A 202 12.44 23.40 -1.60
N ARG A 203 11.90 23.63 -2.80
CA ARG A 203 12.70 23.62 -4.04
C ARG A 203 13.83 24.64 -3.99
N ARG A 204 13.55 25.89 -3.59
CA ARG A 204 14.57 26.94 -3.48
C ARG A 204 15.65 26.61 -2.45
N SER A 205 15.26 26.05 -1.30
CA SER A 205 16.19 25.63 -0.25
C SER A 205 17.08 24.47 -0.70
N ALA A 206 16.50 23.47 -1.38
CA ALA A 206 17.26 22.36 -1.95
C ALA A 206 18.28 22.84 -3.01
N LEU A 207 17.87 23.77 -3.87
CA LEU A 207 18.76 24.38 -4.88
C LEU A 207 19.83 25.29 -4.27
N ALA A 208 19.59 25.85 -3.08
CA ALA A 208 20.57 26.67 -2.38
C ALA A 208 21.70 25.84 -1.76
N MET A 209 21.48 24.55 -1.49
CA MET A 209 22.52 23.61 -1.02
C MET A 209 23.50 23.24 -2.14
N LEU A 210 23.13 23.42 -3.41
CA LEU A 210 24.02 23.15 -4.54
C LEU A 210 24.97 24.33 -4.82
N PRO A 211 26.24 24.06 -5.19
CA PRO A 211 27.17 25.08 -5.63
C PRO A 211 26.60 25.93 -6.77
N ARG A 212 26.86 27.24 -6.74
CA ARG A 212 26.46 28.16 -7.82
C ARG A 212 27.07 27.75 -9.16
N GLY A 213 26.32 27.90 -10.24
CA GLY A 213 26.76 27.57 -11.60
C GLY A 213 25.99 26.40 -12.22
N ARG A 214 26.67 25.57 -13.01
CA ARG A 214 26.07 24.51 -13.84
C ARG A 214 25.30 23.45 -13.05
N LEU A 215 25.71 23.15 -11.81
CA LEU A 215 25.03 22.17 -10.97
C LEU A 215 23.64 22.65 -10.52
N ARG A 216 23.51 23.93 -10.14
CA ARG A 216 22.22 24.49 -9.70
C ARG A 216 21.21 24.59 -10.85
N TRP A 217 21.66 24.91 -12.06
CA TRP A 217 20.81 24.86 -13.26
C TRP A 217 20.28 23.45 -13.54
N ARG A 218 21.19 22.47 -13.62
CA ARG A 218 20.82 21.05 -13.79
C ARG A 218 19.91 20.53 -12.69
N GLY A 219 20.10 21.00 -11.46
CA GLY A 219 19.24 20.66 -10.34
C GLY A 219 17.81 21.17 -10.52
N ASP A 220 17.63 22.43 -10.97
CA ASP A 220 16.28 22.98 -11.18
C ASP A 220 15.56 22.28 -12.33
N GLU A 221 16.27 22.01 -13.44
CA GLU A 221 15.75 21.22 -14.57
C GLU A 221 15.30 19.83 -14.11
N PHE A 222 16.13 19.13 -13.32
CA PHE A 222 15.77 17.83 -12.74
C PHE A 222 14.52 17.91 -11.84
N PHE A 223 14.40 18.93 -10.98
CA PHE A 223 13.21 19.08 -10.14
C PHE A 223 11.95 19.36 -10.98
N GLN A 224 12.07 20.12 -12.07
CA GLN A 224 10.95 20.36 -12.98
C GLN A 224 10.53 19.09 -13.73
N ASP A 225 11.49 18.28 -14.18
CA ASP A 225 11.24 17.00 -14.84
C ASP A 225 10.56 16.00 -13.89
N VAL A 226 11.07 15.88 -12.65
CA VAL A 226 10.45 15.03 -11.63
C VAL A 226 9.03 15.50 -11.33
N ASN A 227 8.81 16.80 -11.16
CA ASN A 227 7.49 17.35 -10.84
C ASN A 227 6.49 17.14 -11.99
N SER A 228 6.90 17.38 -13.24
CA SER A 228 6.04 17.18 -14.41
C SER A 228 5.70 15.69 -14.61
N THR A 229 6.67 14.80 -14.41
CA THR A 229 6.50 13.35 -14.52
C THR A 229 5.58 12.81 -13.44
N LEU A 230 5.79 13.18 -12.17
CA LEU A 230 4.91 12.75 -11.07
C LEU A 230 3.49 13.28 -11.26
N ALA A 231 3.33 14.55 -11.62
CA ALA A 231 2.02 15.13 -11.87
C ALA A 231 1.30 14.45 -13.05
N ALA A 232 2.02 14.13 -14.13
CA ALA A 232 1.45 13.39 -15.26
C ALA A 232 1.01 11.98 -14.85
N TYR A 233 1.84 11.24 -14.12
CA TYR A 233 1.53 9.91 -13.63
C TYR A 233 0.31 9.90 -12.69
N ILE A 234 0.23 10.84 -11.75
CA ILE A 234 -0.91 10.93 -10.82
C ILE A 234 -2.21 11.27 -11.56
N ARG A 235 -2.17 12.21 -12.53
CA ARG A 235 -3.34 12.51 -13.38
C ARG A 235 -3.78 11.30 -14.18
N ALA A 236 -2.82 10.55 -14.73
CA ALA A 236 -3.08 9.31 -15.43
C ALA A 236 -3.77 8.28 -14.51
N GLN A 237 -3.22 8.08 -13.30
CA GLN A 237 -3.76 7.13 -12.34
C GLN A 237 -5.17 7.51 -11.85
N LEU A 238 -5.42 8.80 -11.57
CA LEU A 238 -6.75 9.29 -11.21
C LEU A 238 -7.76 9.08 -12.35
N THR A 239 -7.35 9.34 -13.59
CA THR A 239 -8.18 9.10 -14.78
C THR A 239 -8.51 7.61 -14.93
N ALA A 240 -7.52 6.73 -14.71
CA ALA A 240 -7.72 5.29 -14.72
C ALA A 240 -8.71 4.84 -13.62
N CYS A 241 -8.58 5.35 -12.39
CA CYS A 241 -9.50 5.05 -11.29
C CYS A 241 -10.96 5.38 -11.65
N VAL A 242 -11.20 6.57 -12.22
CA VAL A 242 -12.55 6.99 -12.64
C VAL A 242 -13.05 6.11 -13.78
N LEU A 243 -12.23 5.88 -14.81
CA LEU A 243 -12.61 5.09 -15.97
C LEU A 243 -12.96 3.64 -15.58
N ILE A 244 -12.13 3.01 -14.73
CA ILE A 244 -12.37 1.64 -14.26
C ILE A 244 -13.56 1.58 -13.33
N GLY A 245 -13.77 2.59 -12.48
CA GLY A 245 -14.98 2.66 -11.67
C GLY A 245 -16.24 2.65 -12.53
N VAL A 246 -16.28 3.50 -13.56
CA VAL A 246 -17.43 3.58 -14.48
C VAL A 246 -17.61 2.30 -15.29
N ILE A 247 -16.54 1.78 -15.91
CA ILE A 247 -16.63 0.55 -16.73
C ILE A 247 -17.02 -0.64 -15.86
N SER A 248 -16.48 -0.76 -14.66
CA SER A 248 -16.83 -1.84 -13.72
C SER A 248 -18.27 -1.71 -13.25
N SER A 249 -18.74 -0.50 -12.90
CA SER A 249 -20.16 -0.29 -12.55
C SER A 249 -21.10 -0.70 -13.68
N LEU A 250 -20.80 -0.32 -14.92
CA LEU A 250 -21.60 -0.70 -16.08
C LEU A 250 -21.53 -2.21 -16.34
N GLY A 251 -20.35 -2.80 -16.31
CA GLY A 251 -20.16 -4.24 -16.52
C GLY A 251 -20.88 -5.08 -15.47
N PHE A 252 -20.76 -4.73 -14.20
CA PHE A 252 -21.50 -5.38 -13.12
C PHE A 252 -23.01 -5.22 -13.29
N ALA A 253 -23.49 -4.04 -13.70
CA ALA A 253 -24.91 -3.83 -13.96
C ALA A 253 -25.42 -4.72 -15.11
N LEU A 254 -24.65 -4.85 -16.20
CA LEU A 254 -24.99 -5.71 -17.34
C LEU A 254 -24.98 -7.20 -16.98
N ILE A 255 -24.09 -7.63 -16.08
CA ILE A 255 -24.03 -9.01 -15.59
C ILE A 255 -25.18 -9.32 -14.61
N GLY A 256 -25.85 -8.29 -14.07
CA GLY A 256 -26.93 -8.43 -13.08
C GLY A 256 -26.42 -8.58 -11.64
N MET A 257 -25.21 -8.08 -11.35
CA MET A 257 -24.66 -8.07 -10.00
C MET A 257 -25.50 -7.25 -9.02
N PRO A 258 -25.67 -7.69 -7.76
CA PRO A 258 -26.23 -6.83 -6.73
C PRO A 258 -25.31 -5.62 -6.48
N SER A 259 -25.92 -4.44 -6.36
CA SER A 259 -25.22 -3.18 -6.05
C SER A 259 -24.04 -2.86 -7.00
N PRO A 260 -24.26 -2.83 -8.33
CA PRO A 260 -23.18 -2.71 -9.32
C PRO A 260 -22.42 -1.38 -9.22
N LEU A 261 -23.13 -0.29 -8.86
CA LEU A 261 -22.51 1.01 -8.62
C LEU A 261 -21.48 0.94 -7.48
N VAL A 262 -21.82 0.21 -6.41
CA VAL A 262 -20.97 0.08 -5.22
C VAL A 262 -19.72 -0.70 -5.54
N LEU A 263 -19.87 -1.84 -6.21
CA LEU A 263 -18.75 -2.68 -6.63
C LEU A 263 -17.84 -1.93 -7.61
N GLY A 264 -18.40 -1.16 -8.54
CA GLY A 264 -17.60 -0.33 -9.43
C GLY A 264 -16.89 0.83 -8.72
N LEU A 265 -17.53 1.49 -7.74
CA LEU A 265 -16.85 2.51 -6.91
C LEU A 265 -15.68 1.90 -6.12
N ILE A 266 -15.85 0.71 -5.55
CA ILE A 266 -14.77 -0.03 -4.89
C ILE A 266 -13.68 -0.38 -5.91
N ALA A 267 -14.05 -0.83 -7.11
CA ALA A 267 -13.09 -1.15 -8.17
C ALA A 267 -12.25 0.07 -8.58
N GLY A 268 -12.91 1.20 -8.86
CA GLY A 268 -12.22 2.44 -9.20
C GLY A 268 -11.34 2.97 -8.06
N ALA A 269 -11.79 2.91 -6.82
CA ALA A 269 -11.02 3.35 -5.66
C ALA A 269 -9.79 2.47 -5.41
N LEU A 270 -9.96 1.14 -5.50
CA LEU A 270 -8.87 0.20 -5.28
C LEU A 270 -7.88 0.15 -6.44
N GLU A 271 -8.28 0.53 -7.65
CA GLU A 271 -7.38 0.64 -8.81
C GLU A 271 -6.20 1.57 -8.54
N PHE A 272 -6.35 2.52 -7.61
CA PHE A 272 -5.27 3.41 -7.20
C PHE A 272 -4.02 2.66 -6.71
N VAL A 273 -4.18 1.46 -6.16
CA VAL A 273 -3.07 0.56 -5.78
C VAL A 273 -2.95 -0.55 -6.83
N PRO A 274 -2.01 -0.44 -7.78
CA PRO A 274 -1.82 -1.45 -8.83
C PRO A 274 -1.59 -2.83 -8.23
N LEU A 275 -2.00 -3.87 -8.96
CA LEU A 275 -1.94 -5.29 -8.56
C LEU A 275 -2.86 -5.66 -7.39
N VAL A 276 -2.77 -4.95 -6.27
CA VAL A 276 -3.58 -5.22 -5.06
C VAL A 276 -5.06 -4.93 -5.34
N GLY A 277 -5.36 -3.78 -5.95
CA GLY A 277 -6.73 -3.36 -6.17
C GLY A 277 -7.55 -4.31 -7.03
N PRO A 278 -7.13 -4.60 -8.27
CA PRO A 278 -7.81 -5.57 -9.13
C PRO A 278 -7.96 -6.94 -8.50
N LEU A 279 -6.95 -7.40 -7.74
CA LEU A 279 -6.98 -8.69 -7.07
C LEU A 279 -8.03 -8.73 -5.95
N VAL A 280 -8.07 -7.70 -5.10
CA VAL A 280 -9.08 -7.59 -4.04
C VAL A 280 -10.48 -7.49 -4.64
N VAL A 281 -10.66 -6.70 -5.69
CA VAL A 281 -11.95 -6.57 -6.40
C VAL A 281 -12.39 -7.89 -7.02
N ALA A 282 -11.48 -8.62 -7.66
CA ALA A 282 -11.77 -9.91 -8.26
C ALA A 282 -12.22 -10.92 -7.19
N ILE A 283 -11.52 -10.98 -6.06
CA ILE A 283 -11.91 -11.85 -4.93
C ILE A 283 -13.28 -11.46 -4.39
N LEU A 284 -13.49 -10.18 -4.08
CA LEU A 284 -14.75 -9.68 -3.51
C LEU A 284 -15.92 -9.90 -4.47
N ALA A 285 -15.79 -9.51 -5.73
CA ALA A 285 -16.86 -9.63 -6.72
C ALA A 285 -17.17 -11.10 -7.06
N ALA A 286 -16.15 -11.96 -7.18
CA ALA A 286 -16.36 -13.38 -7.45
C ALA A 286 -17.03 -14.09 -6.26
N LEU A 287 -16.65 -13.75 -5.03
CA LEU A 287 -17.26 -14.30 -3.83
C LEU A 287 -18.74 -13.90 -3.72
N LEU A 288 -19.07 -12.63 -3.97
CA LEU A 288 -20.46 -12.16 -4.01
C LEU A 288 -21.26 -12.84 -5.14
N ALA A 289 -20.64 -13.04 -6.32
CA ALA A 289 -21.29 -13.72 -7.45
C ALA A 289 -21.65 -15.15 -7.10
N LEU A 290 -20.69 -15.85 -6.49
CA LEU A 290 -20.82 -17.27 -6.13
C LEU A 290 -21.95 -17.48 -5.14
N LEU A 291 -22.08 -16.56 -4.17
CA LEU A 291 -23.13 -16.62 -3.16
C LEU A 291 -24.50 -16.23 -3.72
N HIS A 292 -24.55 -15.24 -4.60
CA HIS A 292 -25.82 -14.73 -5.13
C HIS A 292 -26.44 -15.64 -6.19
N SER A 293 -25.65 -16.18 -7.12
CA SER A 293 -26.17 -16.92 -8.28
C SER A 293 -25.35 -18.15 -8.67
N GLY A 294 -24.38 -18.55 -7.83
CA GLY A 294 -23.59 -19.76 -8.03
C GLY A 294 -22.38 -19.59 -8.98
N PHE A 295 -21.74 -20.72 -9.29
CA PHE A 295 -20.47 -20.74 -10.04
C PHE A 295 -20.55 -20.11 -11.43
N GLY A 296 -21.70 -20.20 -12.11
CA GLY A 296 -21.86 -19.64 -13.46
C GLY A 296 -21.66 -18.13 -13.48
N MET A 297 -22.29 -17.40 -12.54
CA MET A 297 -22.14 -15.96 -12.45
C MET A 297 -20.72 -15.56 -12.00
N ALA A 298 -20.14 -16.30 -11.05
CA ALA A 298 -18.76 -16.05 -10.60
C ALA A 298 -17.75 -16.18 -11.75
N PHE A 299 -17.92 -17.18 -12.61
CA PHE A 299 -17.08 -17.34 -13.80
C PHE A 299 -17.23 -16.18 -14.77
N VAL A 300 -18.46 -15.74 -15.07
CA VAL A 300 -18.72 -14.60 -15.97
C VAL A 300 -18.11 -13.31 -15.41
N VAL A 301 -18.20 -13.08 -14.10
CA VAL A 301 -17.61 -11.91 -13.43
C VAL A 301 -16.09 -11.92 -13.51
N LEU A 302 -15.46 -13.07 -13.21
CA LEU A 302 -14.01 -13.21 -13.31
C LEU A 302 -13.52 -13.07 -14.75
N LEU A 303 -14.27 -13.61 -15.72
CA LEU A 303 -13.97 -13.46 -17.13
C LEU A 303 -14.06 -11.99 -17.56
N PHE A 304 -15.12 -11.28 -17.15
CA PHE A 304 -15.28 -9.84 -17.39
C PHE A 304 -14.11 -9.04 -16.80
N LEU A 305 -13.76 -9.26 -15.53
CA LEU A 305 -12.65 -8.57 -14.87
C LEU A 305 -11.29 -8.90 -15.50
N GLY A 306 -11.09 -10.15 -15.91
CA GLY A 306 -9.89 -10.58 -16.63
C GLY A 306 -9.74 -9.89 -17.99
N ILE A 307 -10.82 -9.85 -18.78
CA ILE A 307 -10.84 -9.11 -20.06
C ILE A 307 -10.60 -7.62 -19.81
N LEU A 308 -11.28 -7.03 -18.83
CA LEU A 308 -11.11 -5.63 -18.46
C LEU A 308 -9.65 -5.33 -18.10
N ARG A 309 -8.98 -6.23 -17.36
CA ARG A 309 -7.56 -6.07 -17.01
C ARG A 309 -6.64 -6.11 -18.24
N ILE A 310 -6.89 -7.02 -19.18
CA ILE A 310 -6.13 -7.07 -20.44
C ILE A 310 -6.35 -5.79 -21.25
N VAL A 311 -7.60 -5.36 -21.43
CA VAL A 311 -7.93 -4.10 -22.13
C VAL A 311 -7.26 -2.92 -21.43
N GLN A 312 -7.25 -2.93 -20.10
CA GLN A 312 -6.61 -1.90 -19.32
C GLN A 312 -5.10 -1.84 -19.59
N ASP A 313 -4.40 -2.96 -19.45
CA ASP A 313 -2.94 -3.02 -19.55
C ASP A 313 -2.43 -2.74 -20.98
N TYR A 314 -3.18 -3.17 -22.01
CA TYR A 314 -2.76 -3.05 -23.41
C TYR A 314 -3.36 -1.87 -24.18
N VAL A 315 -4.51 -1.35 -23.77
CA VAL A 315 -5.22 -0.27 -24.51
C VAL A 315 -5.32 0.99 -23.69
N ILE A 316 -5.80 0.89 -22.45
CA ILE A 316 -6.09 2.07 -21.62
C ILE A 316 -4.78 2.69 -21.12
N TYR A 317 -3.92 1.93 -20.45
CA TYR A 317 -2.68 2.46 -19.86
C TYR A 317 -1.76 3.15 -20.87
N PRO A 318 -1.47 2.58 -22.05
CA PRO A 318 -0.64 3.24 -23.05
C PRO A 318 -1.25 4.57 -23.55
N ARG A 319 -2.58 4.66 -23.65
CA ARG A 319 -3.28 5.88 -24.08
C ARG A 319 -3.30 6.95 -22.99
N ILE A 320 -3.42 6.56 -21.72
CA ILE A 320 -3.49 7.50 -20.60
C ILE A 320 -2.09 8.05 -20.25
N ILE A 321 -1.07 7.19 -20.19
CA ILE A 321 0.29 7.60 -19.78
C ILE A 321 1.04 8.29 -20.93
N GLY A 322 0.69 7.99 -22.19
CA GLY A 322 1.37 8.51 -23.37
C GLY A 322 2.79 7.94 -23.52
N THR A 323 3.36 8.02 -24.73
CA THR A 323 4.66 7.47 -25.13
C THR A 323 5.90 8.08 -24.43
N GLY A 324 5.71 8.92 -23.39
CA GLY A 324 6.75 9.82 -22.87
C GLY A 324 7.68 9.27 -21.79
N ILE A 325 7.50 8.05 -21.29
CA ILE A 325 8.36 7.50 -20.21
C ILE A 325 9.40 6.56 -20.83
N HIS A 326 10.49 7.13 -21.35
CA HIS A 326 11.65 6.39 -21.82
C HIS A 326 12.54 5.96 -20.64
N LEU A 327 12.02 5.10 -19.76
CA LEU A 327 12.83 4.43 -18.74
C LEU A 327 13.38 3.13 -19.32
N HIS A 328 14.69 2.92 -19.18
CA HIS A 328 15.32 1.65 -19.53
C HIS A 328 14.67 0.53 -18.69
N PRO A 329 14.16 -0.57 -19.29
CA PRO A 329 13.44 -1.62 -18.56
C PRO A 329 14.19 -2.17 -17.34
N LEU A 330 15.51 -2.28 -17.46
CA LEU A 330 16.40 -2.68 -16.36
C LEU A 330 16.29 -1.74 -15.13
N ALA A 331 16.18 -0.43 -15.33
CA ALA A 331 16.05 0.53 -14.24
C ALA A 331 14.71 0.36 -13.50
N VAL A 332 13.64 0.04 -14.22
CA VAL A 332 12.32 -0.25 -13.63
C VAL A 332 12.38 -1.53 -12.80
N ILE A 333 12.97 -2.60 -13.32
CA ILE A 333 13.12 -3.87 -12.60
C ILE A 333 13.95 -3.69 -11.33
N LEU A 334 15.09 -3.00 -11.42
CA LEU A 334 15.95 -2.73 -10.26
C LEU A 334 15.27 -1.85 -9.21
N ALA A 335 14.47 -0.85 -9.64
CA ALA A 335 13.69 -0.03 -8.73
C ALA A 335 12.61 -0.84 -7.98
N ILE A 336 11.91 -1.75 -8.68
CA ILE A 336 10.90 -2.62 -8.06
C ILE A 336 11.54 -3.59 -7.05
N LEU A 337 12.65 -4.24 -7.43
CA LEU A 337 13.35 -5.19 -6.55
C LEU A 337 13.91 -4.50 -5.30
N SER A 338 14.55 -3.34 -5.47
CA SER A 338 15.08 -2.56 -4.35
C SER A 338 13.96 -2.03 -3.43
N GLY A 339 12.84 -1.59 -4.01
CA GLY A 339 11.64 -1.20 -3.26
C GLY A 339 11.05 -2.35 -2.46
N ALA A 340 10.92 -3.54 -3.05
CA ALA A 340 10.39 -4.73 -2.36
C ALA A 340 11.25 -5.13 -1.16
N VAL A 341 12.59 -5.10 -1.33
CA VAL A 341 13.53 -5.33 -0.23
C VAL A 341 13.39 -4.26 0.84
N ALA A 342 13.34 -2.97 0.47
CA ALA A 342 13.20 -1.87 1.43
C ALA A 342 11.90 -1.97 2.25
N ILE A 343 10.78 -2.34 1.63
CA ILE A 343 9.50 -2.56 2.33
C ILE A 343 9.60 -3.76 3.27
N GLY A 344 10.18 -4.88 2.82
CA GLY A 344 10.37 -6.07 3.66
C GLY A 344 11.21 -5.80 4.90
N TRP A 345 12.30 -5.05 4.74
CA TRP A 345 13.15 -4.62 5.86
C TRP A 345 12.45 -3.63 6.80
N SER A 346 11.64 -2.73 6.25
CA SER A 346 10.86 -1.77 7.05
C SER A 346 9.85 -2.48 7.96
N ILE A 347 9.16 -3.50 7.44
CA ILE A 347 8.21 -4.32 8.21
C ILE A 347 8.96 -5.11 9.29
N ALA A 348 10.09 -5.73 8.94
CA ALA A 348 10.93 -6.48 9.89
C ALA A 348 11.52 -5.58 11.00
N ALA A 349 11.79 -4.30 10.73
CA ALA A 349 12.33 -3.37 11.70
C ALA A 349 11.30 -2.85 12.73
N VAL A 350 10.01 -2.86 12.38
CA VAL A 350 8.93 -2.39 13.27
C VAL A 350 8.66 -3.40 14.40
N GLU A 351 8.79 -4.70 14.13
CA GLU A 351 8.48 -5.77 15.07
C GLU A 351 9.36 -5.79 16.35
N PRO A 352 10.69 -5.60 16.28
CA PRO A 352 11.54 -5.41 17.46
C PRO A 352 11.14 -4.19 18.29
N SER A 353 10.77 -3.08 17.66
CA SER A 353 10.38 -1.85 18.37
C SER A 353 9.08 -2.04 19.15
N LEU A 354 8.10 -2.76 18.58
CA LEU A 354 6.84 -3.10 19.24
C LEU A 354 7.05 -4.07 20.40
N SER A 355 7.92 -5.07 20.24
CA SER A 355 8.24 -6.00 21.33
C SER A 355 8.99 -5.31 22.49
N PHE A 356 9.85 -4.34 22.18
CA PHE A 356 10.51 -3.49 23.16
C PHE A 356 9.50 -2.64 23.94
N TRP A 357 8.59 -1.93 23.25
CA TRP A 357 7.54 -1.15 23.91
C TRP A 357 6.55 -2.01 24.70
N LYS A 358 6.18 -3.20 24.21
CA LYS A 358 5.36 -4.17 24.99
C LYS A 358 6.08 -4.61 26.27
N LYS A 359 7.38 -4.88 26.21
CA LYS A 359 8.19 -5.19 27.41
C LYS A 359 8.29 -3.99 28.35
N GLN A 360 8.41 -2.77 27.83
CA GLN A 360 8.44 -1.54 28.63
C GLN A 360 7.08 -1.30 29.32
N LEU A 361 5.97 -1.46 28.60
CA LEU A 361 4.62 -1.29 29.13
C LEU A 361 4.26 -2.38 30.15
N SER A 362 4.67 -3.63 29.91
CA SER A 362 4.53 -4.73 30.87
C SER A 362 5.32 -4.47 32.16
N LYS A 363 6.52 -3.87 32.06
CA LYS A 363 7.28 -3.45 33.25
C LYS A 363 6.68 -2.24 33.95
N ALA A 364 6.02 -1.34 33.22
CA ALA A 364 5.40 -0.14 33.77
C ALA A 364 4.05 -0.41 34.47
N ASN A 365 3.37 -1.52 34.14
CA ASN A 365 2.15 -1.95 34.82
C ASN A 365 2.22 -3.44 35.25
N PRO A 366 2.99 -3.76 36.30
CA PRO A 366 3.13 -5.14 36.81
C PRO A 366 1.83 -5.69 37.43
N ASN A 367 0.81 -4.86 37.66
CA ASN A 367 -0.46 -5.27 38.26
C ASN A 367 -1.54 -5.65 37.21
N ALA A 368 -1.28 -5.43 35.91
CA ALA A 368 -2.23 -5.81 34.85
C ALA A 368 -2.39 -7.34 34.72
N SER A 369 -1.40 -8.12 35.17
CA SER A 369 -1.44 -9.59 35.22
C SER A 369 -2.12 -10.15 36.47
N LEU A 370 -2.54 -9.31 37.42
CA LEU A 370 -3.15 -9.71 38.69
C LEU A 370 -4.68 -9.54 38.72
N VAL A 371 -5.33 -9.26 37.58
CA VAL A 371 -6.80 -9.38 37.48
C VAL A 371 -7.10 -10.85 37.21
N PRO A 372 -7.49 -11.67 38.21
CA PRO A 372 -7.94 -13.02 37.94
C PRO A 372 -9.14 -12.96 36.98
N PRO A 373 -9.34 -13.95 36.11
CA PRO A 373 -10.59 -14.07 35.38
C PRO A 373 -11.72 -13.99 36.41
N SER A 374 -12.63 -13.02 36.23
CA SER A 374 -13.76 -12.84 37.13
C SER A 374 -14.43 -14.19 37.35
N ALA A 375 -14.48 -14.63 38.61
CA ALA A 375 -15.12 -15.88 38.98
C ALA A 375 -16.50 -15.95 38.32
N PRO A 376 -16.92 -17.12 37.79
CA PRO A 376 -18.26 -17.26 37.24
C PRO A 376 -19.25 -16.77 38.31
N ARG A 377 -20.05 -15.76 37.96
CA ARG A 377 -21.13 -15.30 38.84
C ARG A 377 -21.95 -16.53 39.23
N PRO A 378 -22.28 -16.75 40.52
CA PRO A 378 -23.16 -17.84 40.89
C PRO A 378 -24.44 -17.70 40.06
N ARG A 379 -24.86 -18.81 39.43
CA ARG A 379 -26.15 -18.87 38.73
C ARG A 379 -27.20 -18.37 39.71
N ARG A 380 -27.80 -17.20 39.43
CA ARG A 380 -29.04 -16.82 40.07
C ARG A 380 -30.06 -17.88 39.63
N TRP A 381 -30.47 -18.72 40.56
CA TRP A 381 -31.65 -19.55 40.40
C TRP A 381 -32.81 -18.61 40.05
N PRO A 382 -33.66 -18.96 39.07
CA PRO A 382 -34.85 -18.17 38.79
C PRO A 382 -35.71 -18.13 40.05
N THR A 383 -36.00 -16.91 40.53
CA THR A 383 -37.02 -16.68 41.54
C THR A 383 -38.35 -17.23 41.02
N PRO A 384 -39.11 -17.99 41.82
CA PRO A 384 -40.44 -18.44 41.40
C PRO A 384 -41.31 -17.21 41.11
N VAL A 385 -41.89 -17.20 39.91
CA VAL A 385 -42.89 -16.21 39.49
C VAL A 385 -44.09 -16.36 40.41
N PRO A 386 -44.58 -15.29 41.07
CA PRO A 386 -45.84 -15.36 41.77
C PRO A 386 -46.95 -15.54 40.74
N ILE A 387 -47.70 -16.64 40.88
CA ILE A 387 -48.96 -16.85 40.19
C ILE A 387 -49.96 -15.85 40.80
N CYS A 388 -50.35 -14.86 40.01
CA CYS A 388 -51.59 -14.12 40.17
C CYS A 388 -52.36 -14.21 38.86
#